data_AF-A0A962Q5N0-F1
#
_entry.id   AF-A0A962Q5N0-F1
#
_cell.length_a   1.000
_cell.length_b   1.000
_cell.length_c   1.000
_cell.angle_alpha   90.00
_cell.angle_beta   90.00
_cell.angle_gamma   90.00
#
_symmetry.space_group_name_H-M   'P 1'
#
loop_
_entity.id
_entity.type
_entity.pdbx_description
1 polymer ?
#
loop_
_entity_poly.entity_id
_entity_poly.type
_entity_poly.pdbx_seq_one_letter_code
_entity_poly.pdbx_strand_id
1 'polypeptide(L)'
;DYQSPAEIFREYAALSGLAGQLGRDFDISGLAALSSAEYDTLPPTRWPVNAARQGGRFFADGAFYTPTGKGRMLPLRHRPPAAALTPQRPFRLNTGRVRDQWHTMTRTAKSPRLSAHLPEPFLEIHPDDAASLGLEPAALIEVESDHGRAILRARITDTVRRGEVFAPMHWTGETAPCARISALVAPATDPVSG
;
A
#
# COMPACT_ATOMS: atom_id res chain seq x y z
N ASP A 1 -31.70 -5.29 -10.22
CA ASP A 1 -30.77 -6.38 -9.91
C ASP A 1 -30.00 -6.80 -11.15
N TYR A 2 -28.67 -6.89 -11.03
CA TYR A 2 -27.79 -7.38 -12.09
C TYR A 2 -27.74 -8.90 -12.11
N GLN A 3 -27.79 -9.49 -13.30
CA GLN A 3 -27.72 -10.94 -13.52
C GLN A 3 -26.31 -11.43 -13.86
N SER A 4 -25.37 -10.52 -14.15
CA SER A 4 -23.99 -10.88 -14.49
C SER A 4 -22.98 -9.76 -14.17
N PRO A 5 -21.69 -10.10 -13.95
CA PRO A 5 -20.62 -9.09 -13.85
C PRO A 5 -20.53 -8.17 -15.07
N ALA A 6 -20.88 -8.67 -16.26
CA ALA A 6 -20.90 -7.89 -17.49
C ALA A 6 -21.94 -6.75 -17.44
N GLU A 7 -23.09 -6.95 -16.80
CA GLU A 7 -24.09 -5.87 -16.62
C GLU A 7 -23.58 -4.78 -15.68
N ILE A 8 -22.94 -5.16 -14.58
CA ILE A 8 -22.30 -4.22 -13.64
C ILE A 8 -21.21 -3.43 -14.37
N PHE A 9 -20.40 -4.12 -15.18
CA PHE A 9 -19.35 -3.48 -15.97
C PHE A 9 -19.91 -2.49 -17.00
N ARG A 10 -21.02 -2.84 -17.69
CA ARG A 10 -21.66 -1.94 -18.66
C ARG A 10 -22.22 -0.69 -17.99
N GLU A 11 -22.89 -0.82 -16.86
CA GLU A 11 -23.30 0.34 -16.05
C GLU A 11 -22.06 1.16 -15.65
N TYR A 12 -21.05 0.46 -15.13
CA TYR A 12 -19.65 0.85 -14.99
C TYR A 12 -19.19 1.90 -16.01
N ALA A 13 -19.12 1.40 -17.23
CA ALA A 13 -18.64 2.08 -18.39
C ALA A 13 -19.54 3.24 -18.80
N ALA A 14 -20.86 3.07 -18.79
CA ALA A 14 -21.80 4.14 -19.10
C ALA A 14 -21.65 5.33 -18.14
N LEU A 15 -21.55 5.07 -16.83
CA LEU A 15 -21.35 6.10 -15.81
C LEU A 15 -20.01 6.84 -15.95
N SER A 16 -18.96 6.15 -16.41
CA SER A 16 -17.67 6.80 -16.67
C SER A 16 -17.75 7.88 -17.75
N GLY A 17 -18.64 7.74 -18.73
CA GLY A 17 -18.88 8.77 -19.75
C GLY A 17 -19.48 10.05 -19.19
N LEU A 18 -20.36 9.95 -18.19
CA LEU A 18 -20.91 11.12 -17.49
C LEU A 18 -19.81 11.87 -16.72
N ALA A 19 -18.92 11.14 -16.04
CA ALA A 19 -17.75 11.74 -15.40
C ALA A 19 -16.79 12.39 -16.42
N GLY A 20 -16.63 11.76 -17.59
CA GLY A 20 -15.87 12.30 -18.72
C GLY A 20 -16.38 13.67 -19.18
N GLN A 21 -17.70 13.83 -19.32
CA GLN A 21 -18.34 15.11 -19.67
C GLN A 21 -18.10 16.21 -18.63
N LEU A 22 -17.85 15.84 -17.37
CA LEU A 22 -17.47 16.77 -16.30
C LEU A 22 -15.96 17.10 -16.29
N GLY A 23 -15.24 16.76 -17.36
CA GLY A 23 -13.82 17.05 -17.53
C GLY A 23 -12.90 16.09 -16.78
N ARG A 24 -13.33 14.84 -16.56
CA ARG A 24 -12.46 13.75 -16.04
C ARG A 24 -11.90 12.91 -17.17
N ASP A 25 -10.72 12.33 -16.96
CA ASP A 25 -10.00 11.63 -18.04
C ASP A 25 -10.42 10.16 -18.11
N PHE A 26 -10.90 9.63 -16.98
CA PHE A 26 -11.39 8.27 -16.93
C PHE A 26 -12.75 8.20 -17.61
N ASP A 27 -12.75 7.63 -18.80
CA ASP A 27 -13.94 7.36 -19.59
C ASP A 27 -13.70 6.08 -20.38
N ILE A 28 -14.47 5.05 -20.08
CA ILE A 28 -14.51 3.78 -20.82
C ILE A 28 -15.89 3.53 -21.42
N SER A 29 -16.70 4.57 -21.63
CA SER A 29 -18.08 4.50 -22.12
C SER A 29 -18.22 3.82 -23.48
N GLY A 30 -17.17 3.80 -24.29
CA GLY A 30 -17.13 3.01 -25.53
C GLY A 30 -17.25 1.50 -25.31
N LEU A 31 -17.05 1.02 -24.07
CA LEU A 31 -17.22 -0.38 -23.67
C LEU A 31 -18.60 -0.66 -23.05
N ALA A 32 -19.49 0.32 -22.98
CA ALA A 32 -20.81 0.16 -22.34
C ALA A 32 -21.76 -0.77 -23.11
N ALA A 33 -21.44 -1.09 -24.37
CA ALA A 33 -22.25 -1.96 -25.23
C ALA A 33 -21.68 -3.38 -25.38
N LEU A 34 -20.60 -3.74 -24.66
CA LEU A 34 -20.03 -5.09 -24.75
C LEU A 34 -21.05 -6.16 -24.36
N SER A 35 -21.18 -7.18 -25.21
CA SER A 35 -21.87 -8.41 -24.87
C SER A 35 -21.14 -9.15 -23.73
N SER A 36 -21.83 -10.09 -23.07
CA SER A 36 -21.21 -10.88 -22.02
C SER A 36 -20.01 -11.69 -22.53
N ALA A 37 -20.07 -12.23 -23.75
CA ALA A 37 -18.96 -12.96 -24.36
C ALA A 37 -17.75 -12.07 -24.66
N GLU A 38 -17.98 -10.83 -25.11
CA GLU A 38 -16.90 -9.86 -25.33
C GLU A 38 -16.29 -9.38 -24.00
N TYR A 39 -17.11 -9.23 -22.94
CA TYR A 39 -16.60 -8.94 -21.60
C TYR A 39 -15.69 -10.06 -21.08
N ASP A 40 -16.10 -11.31 -21.22
CA ASP A 40 -15.34 -12.48 -20.75
C ASP A 40 -13.97 -12.63 -21.44
N THR A 41 -13.85 -12.10 -22.66
CA THR A 41 -12.65 -12.17 -23.50
C THR A 41 -11.96 -10.82 -23.67
N LEU A 42 -12.37 -9.79 -22.93
CA LEU A 42 -11.87 -8.43 -23.04
C LEU A 42 -10.36 -8.39 -22.75
N PRO A 43 -9.51 -8.03 -23.73
CA PRO A 43 -8.07 -7.92 -23.47
C PRO A 43 -7.77 -6.74 -22.53
N PRO A 44 -6.58 -6.72 -21.89
CA PRO A 44 -6.12 -5.56 -21.13
C PRO A 44 -6.24 -4.27 -21.95
N THR A 45 -7.16 -3.41 -21.52
CA THR A 45 -7.56 -2.23 -22.29
C THR A 45 -7.16 -0.98 -21.54
N ARG A 46 -6.48 -0.07 -22.24
CA ARG A 46 -6.06 1.22 -21.68
C ARG A 46 -7.15 2.26 -21.94
N TRP A 47 -7.67 2.84 -20.86
CA TRP A 47 -8.56 4.00 -20.92
C TRP A 47 -7.79 5.27 -21.38
N PRO A 48 -8.49 6.29 -21.93
CA PRO A 48 -9.93 6.30 -22.18
C PRO A 48 -10.32 5.44 -23.38
N VAL A 49 -11.52 4.87 -23.36
CA VAL A 49 -12.15 4.24 -24.51
C VAL A 49 -13.53 4.85 -24.66
N ASN A 50 -13.65 5.82 -25.56
CA ASN A 50 -14.90 6.51 -25.87
C ASN A 50 -14.96 6.84 -27.37
N ALA A 51 -16.04 7.52 -27.79
CA ALA A 51 -16.25 7.86 -29.19
C ALA A 51 -15.14 8.73 -29.81
N ALA A 52 -14.44 9.52 -28.99
CA ALA A 52 -13.42 10.46 -29.44
C ALA A 52 -11.99 9.94 -29.30
N ARG A 53 -11.73 8.99 -28.39
CA ARG A 53 -10.38 8.56 -28.02
C ARG A 53 -10.33 7.10 -27.57
N GLN A 54 -9.28 6.41 -28.01
CA GLN A 54 -8.95 5.05 -27.61
C GLN A 54 -7.50 5.00 -27.12
N GLY A 55 -7.31 4.93 -25.81
CA GLY A 55 -6.03 4.92 -25.12
C GLY A 55 -5.17 6.16 -25.38
N GLY A 56 -3.88 5.91 -25.63
CA GLY A 56 -2.85 6.92 -25.82
C GLY A 56 -1.99 7.18 -24.59
N ARG A 57 -1.11 8.19 -24.69
CA ARG A 57 -0.25 8.63 -23.60
C ARG A 57 -0.89 9.83 -22.91
N PHE A 58 -1.06 9.72 -21.60
CA PHE A 58 -1.59 10.80 -20.77
C PHE A 58 -0.68 12.02 -20.80
N PHE A 59 -1.29 13.20 -20.93
CA PHE A 59 -0.63 14.51 -20.92
C PHE A 59 0.44 14.72 -22.00
N ALA A 60 0.51 13.86 -23.03
CA ALA A 60 1.49 13.99 -24.11
C ALA A 60 1.36 15.32 -24.87
N ASP A 61 0.13 15.78 -25.04
CA ASP A 61 -0.20 17.04 -25.72
C ASP A 61 -0.28 18.25 -24.77
N GLY A 62 0.19 18.09 -23.52
CA GLY A 62 0.29 19.20 -22.57
C GLY A 62 -1.04 19.71 -22.01
N ALA A 63 -2.06 18.85 -21.92
CA ALA A 63 -3.37 19.16 -21.35
C ALA A 63 -3.53 18.56 -19.94
N PHE A 64 -2.75 19.05 -18.98
CA PHE A 64 -2.85 18.66 -17.58
C PHE A 64 -4.10 19.23 -16.92
N TYR A 65 -4.58 18.56 -15.87
CA TYR A 65 -5.66 19.06 -15.01
C TYR A 65 -5.21 20.18 -14.07
N THR A 66 -4.78 21.27 -14.66
CA THR A 66 -4.50 22.52 -13.99
C THR A 66 -5.24 23.65 -14.72
N PRO A 67 -5.59 24.76 -14.06
CA PRO A 67 -6.25 25.91 -14.70
C PRO A 67 -5.54 26.45 -15.95
N THR A 68 -4.23 26.24 -16.08
CA THR A 68 -3.45 26.70 -17.23
C THR A 68 -3.21 25.61 -18.28
N GLY A 69 -3.68 24.39 -18.04
CA GLY A 69 -3.36 23.20 -18.85
C GLY A 69 -1.93 22.70 -18.68
N LYS A 70 -1.01 23.43 -18.04
CA LYS A 70 0.41 23.05 -17.93
C LYS A 70 0.68 22.22 -16.68
N GLY A 71 1.65 21.31 -16.76
CA GLY A 71 2.21 20.62 -15.60
C GLY A 71 2.81 21.64 -14.61
N ARG A 72 2.63 21.41 -13.30
CA ARG A 72 3.15 22.28 -12.24
C ARG A 72 4.39 21.65 -11.62
N MET A 73 5.52 22.32 -11.72
CA MET A 73 6.72 21.99 -10.93
C MET A 73 6.63 22.69 -9.59
N LEU A 74 6.68 21.92 -8.50
CA LEU A 74 6.57 22.46 -7.14
C LEU A 74 7.96 22.53 -6.50
N PRO A 75 8.41 23.68 -5.99
CA PRO A 75 9.69 23.80 -5.30
C PRO A 75 9.57 23.27 -3.87
N LEU A 76 9.65 21.94 -3.74
CA LEU A 76 9.54 21.28 -2.44
C LEU A 76 10.84 21.44 -1.65
N ARG A 77 10.71 21.73 -0.35
CA ARG A 77 11.82 21.68 0.60
C ARG A 77 11.75 20.35 1.36
N HIS A 78 12.91 19.73 1.56
CA HIS A 78 13.01 18.53 2.39
C HIS A 78 12.50 18.81 3.81
N ARG A 79 11.68 17.90 4.33
CA ARG A 79 11.21 17.88 5.71
C ARG A 79 11.55 16.49 6.27
N PRO A 80 12.28 16.39 7.40
CA PRO A 80 12.57 15.09 8.00
C PRO A 80 11.28 14.42 8.49
N PRO A 81 11.29 13.09 8.73
CA PRO A 81 10.16 12.40 9.36
C PRO A 81 9.77 13.07 10.69
N ALA A 82 8.46 13.19 10.94
CA ALA A 82 7.94 13.82 12.15
C ALA A 82 8.39 13.12 13.44
N ALA A 83 8.53 11.80 13.41
CA ALA A 83 9.09 11.03 14.52
C ALA A 83 10.60 11.32 14.65
N ALA A 84 11.00 12.02 15.70
CA ALA A 84 12.41 12.24 16.02
C ALA A 84 13.01 11.03 16.75
N LEU A 85 14.30 10.77 16.54
CA LEU A 85 15.04 9.81 17.35
C LEU A 85 15.44 10.48 18.67
N THR A 86 15.42 9.72 19.76
CA THR A 86 15.88 10.17 21.09
C THR A 86 16.82 9.11 21.68
N PRO A 87 17.61 9.43 22.72
CA PRO A 87 18.39 8.41 23.41
C PRO A 87 17.54 7.24 23.94
N GLN A 88 16.27 7.47 24.30
CA GLN A 88 15.33 6.45 24.76
C GLN A 88 14.67 5.69 23.60
N ARG A 89 14.58 6.29 22.41
CA ARG A 89 14.03 5.70 21.17
C ARG A 89 15.05 5.87 20.04
N PRO A 90 16.17 5.12 20.07
CA PRO A 90 17.28 5.33 19.15
C PRO A 90 17.07 4.69 17.77
N PHE A 91 16.05 3.85 17.61
CA PHE A 91 15.79 3.11 16.37
C PHE A 91 14.74 3.78 15.49
N ARG A 92 15.00 3.79 14.18
CA ARG A 92 14.01 4.12 13.15
C ARG A 92 13.24 2.87 12.76
N LEU A 93 11.97 2.79 13.15
CA LEU A 93 11.07 1.72 12.72
C LEU A 93 10.56 2.01 11.30
N ASN A 94 10.85 1.08 10.38
CA ASN A 94 10.22 0.98 9.07
C ASN A 94 9.19 -0.16 9.08
N THR A 95 8.09 0.01 8.37
CA THR A 95 7.10 -1.06 8.19
C THR A 95 6.80 -1.28 6.72
N GLY A 96 6.34 -2.47 6.37
CA GLY A 96 6.05 -2.78 4.99
C GLY A 96 5.30 -4.07 4.80
N ARG A 97 5.35 -4.58 3.56
CA ARG A 97 4.60 -5.76 3.16
C ARG A 97 5.53 -6.95 2.96
N VAL A 98 5.05 -8.13 3.32
CA VAL A 98 5.62 -9.40 2.85
C VAL A 98 4.85 -9.86 1.62
N ARG A 99 5.56 -10.50 0.70
CA ARG A 99 5.05 -10.92 -0.62
C ARG A 99 3.76 -11.74 -0.52
N ASP A 100 3.69 -12.65 0.45
CA ASP A 100 2.65 -13.70 0.51
C ASP A 100 1.42 -13.30 1.32
N GLN A 101 1.39 -12.08 1.89
CA GLN A 101 0.26 -11.59 2.68
C GLN A 101 -0.34 -10.33 2.05
N TRP A 102 -1.68 -10.28 2.02
CA TRP A 102 -2.42 -9.13 1.51
C TRP A 102 -3.07 -8.36 2.64
N HIS A 103 -2.65 -7.11 2.81
CA HIS A 103 -3.13 -6.21 3.89
C HIS A 103 -3.22 -6.93 5.24
N THR A 104 -4.39 -6.90 5.87
CA THR A 104 -4.68 -7.43 7.21
C THR A 104 -4.93 -8.94 7.23
N MET A 105 -4.52 -9.65 6.18
CA MET A 105 -4.60 -11.12 6.06
C MET A 105 -6.02 -11.71 6.11
N THR A 106 -7.07 -10.90 5.97
CA THR A 106 -8.48 -11.33 6.04
C THR A 106 -8.85 -12.46 5.07
N ARG A 107 -8.11 -12.56 3.96
CA ARG A 107 -8.20 -13.68 2.99
C ARG A 107 -6.96 -14.56 2.99
N THR A 108 -5.76 -13.97 2.99
CA THR A 108 -4.52 -14.74 2.81
C THR A 108 -4.16 -15.60 4.03
N ALA A 109 -4.54 -15.21 5.26
CA ALA A 109 -4.35 -16.06 6.45
C ALA A 109 -5.12 -17.39 6.37
N LYS A 110 -6.23 -17.42 5.63
CA LYS A 110 -7.06 -18.63 5.47
C LYS A 110 -6.43 -19.67 4.55
N SER A 111 -5.38 -19.31 3.80
CA SER A 111 -4.66 -20.23 2.92
C SER A 111 -3.49 -20.85 3.68
N PRO A 112 -3.50 -22.17 3.96
CA PRO A 112 -2.40 -22.84 4.65
C PRO A 112 -1.06 -22.65 3.93
N ARG A 113 -1.08 -22.66 2.59
CA ARG A 113 0.12 -22.49 1.77
C ARG A 113 0.75 -21.10 1.92
N LEU A 114 -0.06 -20.05 2.01
CA LEU A 114 0.45 -18.69 2.20
C LEU A 114 0.92 -18.45 3.64
N SER A 115 0.21 -19.00 4.62
CA SER A 115 0.57 -18.89 6.04
C SER A 115 1.82 -19.68 6.43
N ALA A 116 2.19 -20.73 5.68
CA ALA A 116 3.36 -21.55 5.98
C ALA A 116 4.71 -20.86 5.71
N HIS A 117 4.76 -19.81 4.88
CA HIS A 117 6.04 -19.18 4.50
C HIS A 117 6.65 -18.33 5.63
N LEU A 118 5.81 -17.55 6.32
CA LEU A 118 6.18 -16.67 7.42
C LEU A 118 5.14 -16.83 8.53
N PRO A 119 5.36 -17.76 9.47
CA PRO A 119 4.32 -18.17 10.42
C PRO A 119 4.06 -17.14 11.51
N GLU A 120 5.03 -16.28 11.81
CA GLU A 120 4.95 -15.33 12.91
C GLU A 120 5.46 -13.93 12.53
N PRO A 121 4.94 -12.88 13.21
CA PRO A 121 5.47 -11.53 13.12
C PRO A 121 6.95 -11.48 13.53
N PHE A 122 7.74 -10.70 12.81
CA PHE A 122 9.17 -10.55 13.08
C PHE A 122 9.61 -9.08 13.02
N LEU A 123 10.77 -8.81 13.63
CA LEU A 123 11.53 -7.58 13.49
C LEU A 123 12.90 -7.91 12.92
N GLU A 124 13.22 -7.35 11.76
CA GLU A 124 14.58 -7.35 11.22
C GLU A 124 15.43 -6.30 11.94
N ILE A 125 16.61 -6.71 12.37
CA ILE A 125 17.59 -5.87 13.08
C ILE A 125 19.01 -6.20 12.63
N HIS A 126 19.85 -5.17 12.50
CA HIS A 126 21.25 -5.32 12.11
C HIS A 126 22.05 -6.12 13.16
N PRO A 127 23.00 -6.99 12.77
CA PRO A 127 23.82 -7.78 13.70
C PRO A 127 24.50 -6.95 14.80
N ASP A 128 25.14 -5.84 14.45
CA ASP A 128 25.82 -4.97 15.43
C ASP A 128 24.85 -4.38 16.48
N ASP A 129 23.62 -4.03 16.09
CA ASP A 129 22.64 -3.48 17.01
C ASP A 129 22.07 -4.59 17.91
N ALA A 130 21.80 -5.76 17.33
CA ALA A 130 21.40 -6.94 18.08
C ALA A 130 22.46 -7.33 19.13
N ALA A 131 23.74 -7.37 18.74
CA ALA A 131 24.85 -7.64 19.64
C ALA A 131 24.97 -6.59 20.76
N SER A 132 24.81 -5.30 20.41
CA SER A 132 24.83 -4.20 21.38
C SER A 132 23.69 -4.27 22.39
N LEU A 133 22.56 -4.85 22.01
CA LEU A 133 21.40 -5.07 22.87
C LEU A 133 21.40 -6.45 23.57
N GLY A 134 22.38 -7.30 23.30
CA GLY A 134 22.42 -8.68 23.83
C GLY A 134 21.28 -9.57 23.32
N LEU A 135 20.80 -9.33 22.09
CA LEU A 135 19.71 -10.09 21.49
C LEU A 135 20.22 -11.36 20.84
N GLU A 136 19.65 -12.48 21.26
CA GLU A 136 19.87 -13.78 20.62
C GLU A 136 19.03 -13.94 19.34
N PRO A 137 19.52 -14.71 18.35
CA PRO A 137 18.72 -15.07 17.18
C PRO A 137 17.38 -15.68 17.61
N ALA A 138 16.29 -15.27 16.95
CA ALA A 138 14.95 -15.77 17.23
C ALA A 138 14.44 -15.50 18.68
N ALA A 139 15.05 -14.60 19.45
CA ALA A 139 14.47 -14.12 20.69
C ALA A 139 13.11 -13.42 20.44
N LEU A 140 12.21 -13.49 21.42
CA LEU A 140 11.05 -12.60 21.43
C LEU A 140 11.47 -11.26 21.99
N ILE A 141 11.13 -10.18 21.31
CA ILE A 141 11.46 -8.81 21.71
C ILE A 141 10.20 -7.96 21.77
N GLU A 142 10.12 -7.12 22.80
CA GLU A 142 9.12 -6.07 22.88
C GLU A 142 9.69 -4.80 22.25
N VAL A 143 8.96 -4.24 21.30
CA VAL A 143 9.25 -2.94 20.68
C VAL A 143 8.21 -1.96 21.18
N GLU A 144 8.65 -0.76 21.57
CA GLU A 144 7.79 0.26 22.17
C GLU A 144 8.02 1.63 21.51
N SER A 145 6.94 2.40 21.45
CA SER A 145 6.90 3.82 21.06
C SER A 145 5.96 4.57 22.01
N ASP A 146 5.82 5.89 21.84
CA ASP A 146 4.86 6.69 22.61
C ASP A 146 3.39 6.33 22.31
N HIS A 147 3.13 5.55 21.25
CA HIS A 147 1.79 5.16 20.81
C HIS A 147 1.38 3.75 21.22
N GLY A 148 2.34 2.89 21.58
CA GLY A 148 2.06 1.51 21.90
C GLY A 148 3.28 0.60 21.80
N ARG A 149 3.00 -0.70 21.87
CA ARG A 149 3.99 -1.77 21.93
C ARG A 149 3.58 -3.00 21.12
N ALA A 150 4.58 -3.79 20.73
CA ALA A 150 4.39 -5.05 20.02
C ALA A 150 5.50 -6.05 20.38
N ILE A 151 5.15 -7.33 20.48
CA ILE A 151 6.07 -8.45 20.69
C ILE A 151 6.30 -9.14 19.34
N LEU A 152 7.55 -9.27 18.93
CA LEU A 152 7.96 -9.79 17.62
C LEU A 152 9.11 -10.80 17.78
N ARG A 153 9.28 -11.68 16.80
CA ARG A 153 10.47 -12.52 16.68
C ARG A 153 11.64 -11.71 16.13
N ALA A 154 12.78 -11.71 16.82
CA ALA A 154 14.01 -11.10 16.31
C ALA A 154 14.55 -11.88 15.10
N ARG A 155 14.76 -11.18 14.00
CA ARG A 155 15.41 -11.69 12.79
C ARG A 155 16.68 -10.88 12.54
N ILE A 156 17.82 -11.42 12.96
CA ILE A 156 19.11 -10.74 12.80
C ILE A 156 19.55 -10.84 11.34
N THR A 157 19.78 -9.70 10.69
CA THR A 157 20.13 -9.63 9.27
C THR A 157 20.79 -8.31 8.90
N ASP A 158 21.73 -8.34 7.96
CA ASP A 158 22.43 -7.18 7.39
C ASP A 158 21.65 -6.46 6.28
N THR A 159 20.42 -6.90 5.98
CA THR A 159 19.54 -6.25 4.99
C THR A 159 18.94 -4.94 5.48
N VAL A 160 18.96 -4.70 6.79
CA VAL A 160 18.59 -3.42 7.42
C VAL A 160 19.83 -2.70 7.91
N ARG A 161 19.83 -1.36 7.87
CA ARG A 161 20.96 -0.55 8.32
C ARG A 161 21.02 -0.52 9.85
N ARG A 162 22.21 -0.26 10.39
CA ARG A 162 22.39 0.07 11.81
C ARG A 162 21.53 1.27 12.20
N GLY A 163 20.85 1.19 13.34
CA GLY A 163 19.89 2.18 13.83
C GLY A 163 18.52 2.13 13.14
N GLU A 164 18.30 1.22 12.19
CA GLU A 164 17.01 1.00 11.53
C GLU A 164 16.51 -0.42 11.82
N VAL A 165 15.18 -0.58 11.92
CA VAL A 165 14.53 -1.88 12.11
C VAL A 165 13.33 -1.99 11.18
N PHE A 166 12.99 -3.21 10.75
CA PHE A 166 11.85 -3.45 9.86
C PHE A 166 10.88 -4.48 10.44
N ALA A 167 9.58 -4.19 10.42
CA ALA A 167 8.55 -5.16 10.77
C ALA A 167 7.36 -5.10 9.81
N PRO A 168 6.82 -6.25 9.34
CA PRO A 168 5.70 -6.24 8.42
C PRO A 168 4.38 -5.84 9.08
N MET A 169 3.53 -5.12 8.34
CA MET A 169 2.28 -4.52 8.83
C MET A 169 1.07 -5.48 8.91
N HIS A 170 1.24 -6.76 8.55
CA HIS A 170 0.13 -7.63 8.18
C HIS A 170 -0.69 -8.18 9.36
N TRP A 171 -0.01 -8.52 10.45
CA TRP A 171 -0.66 -9.19 11.58
C TRP A 171 -1.57 -8.24 12.36
N THR A 172 -2.75 -8.75 12.69
CA THR A 172 -3.83 -8.01 13.36
C THR A 172 -4.09 -8.54 14.77
N GLY A 173 -5.08 -7.95 15.43
CA GLY A 173 -5.55 -8.43 16.75
C GLY A 173 -6.06 -9.88 16.72
N GLU A 174 -6.56 -10.31 15.57
CA GLU A 174 -7.11 -11.66 15.36
C GLU A 174 -5.99 -12.70 15.18
N THR A 175 -4.93 -12.34 14.44
CA THR A 175 -3.86 -13.29 14.09
C THR A 175 -2.67 -13.26 15.05
N ALA A 176 -2.40 -12.11 15.69
CA ALA A 176 -1.33 -11.95 16.67
C ALA A 176 -1.62 -10.72 17.57
N PRO A 177 -2.42 -10.90 18.65
CA PRO A 177 -2.95 -9.78 19.45
C PRO A 177 -1.87 -8.86 20.03
N CYS A 178 -0.72 -9.43 20.41
CA CYS A 178 0.40 -8.69 20.98
C CYS A 178 1.41 -8.19 19.93
N ALA A 179 1.21 -8.40 18.63
CA ALA A 179 2.22 -8.16 17.59
C ALA A 179 1.77 -7.19 16.49
N ARG A 180 0.80 -6.32 16.79
CA ARG A 180 0.27 -5.34 15.85
C ARG A 180 1.24 -4.17 15.69
N ILE A 181 2.19 -4.27 14.77
CA ILE A 181 3.24 -3.25 14.61
C ILE A 181 2.68 -1.85 14.32
N SER A 182 1.55 -1.76 13.62
CA SER A 182 0.90 -0.47 13.31
C SER A 182 0.46 0.30 14.56
N ALA A 183 0.35 -0.36 15.72
CA ALA A 183 0.06 0.31 17.00
C ALA A 183 1.22 1.20 17.49
N LEU A 184 2.43 1.03 16.94
CA LEU A 184 3.60 1.87 17.28
C LEU A 184 3.69 3.13 16.40
N VAL A 185 2.89 3.22 15.34
CA VAL A 185 3.03 4.28 14.33
C VAL A 185 2.22 5.50 14.75
N ALA A 186 2.90 6.65 14.84
CA ALA A 186 2.25 7.93 15.07
C ALA A 186 1.28 8.26 13.94
N PRO A 187 0.05 8.77 14.23
CA PRO A 187 -0.91 9.19 13.21
C PRO A 187 -0.54 10.57 12.64
N ALA A 188 0.71 10.75 12.23
CA ALA A 188 1.19 11.97 11.59
C ALA A 188 0.76 11.97 10.11
N THR A 189 -0.16 12.87 9.78
CA THR A 189 -0.75 13.02 8.45
C THR A 189 -0.06 14.14 7.65
N ASP A 190 -0.06 14.04 6.33
CA ASP A 190 0.33 15.17 5.49
C ASP A 190 -0.83 16.18 5.45
N PRO A 191 -0.59 17.48 5.71
CA PRO A 191 -1.66 18.47 5.76
C PRO A 191 -2.37 18.74 4.42
N VAL A 192 -1.83 18.23 3.30
CA VAL A 192 -2.42 18.40 1.97
C VAL A 192 -3.21 17.17 1.54
N SER A 193 -2.69 15.96 1.76
CA SER A 193 -3.35 14.72 1.30
C SER A 193 -4.14 13.97 2.37
N GLY A 194 -3.91 14.26 3.65
CA GLY A 194 -4.27 13.34 4.73
C GLY A 194 -3.26 12.20 4.83
#